data_AF-A0A2V1B6L6-F1
#
_entry.id   AF-A0A2V1B6L6-F1
#
_cell.length_a   1.000
_cell.length_b   1.000
_cell.length_c   1.000
_cell.angle_alpha   90.00
_cell.angle_beta   90.00
_cell.angle_gamma   90.00
#
_symmetry.space_group_name_H-M   'P 1'
#
loop_
_entity.id
_entity.type
_entity.pdbx_description
1 polymer ?
#
loop_
_entity_poly.entity_id
_entity_poly.type
_entity_poly.pdbx_seq_one_letter_code
_entity_poly.pdbx_strand_id
1 'polypeptide(L)' 'SVVPYLLNSLLIAIYYIYLNNLFTLPQLFKHLRVMNIAATGICYIALRVVKDLVHLKKTREKGPNVIP' A
#
# COMPACT_ATOMS: atom_id res chain seq x y z
N SER A 1 -4.08 -14.97 -1.98
CA SER A 1 -4.83 -13.70 -1.85
C SER A 1 -5.66 -13.54 -3.12
N VAL A 2 -6.93 -13.16 -3.02
CA VAL A 2 -7.86 -13.03 -4.17
C VAL A 2 -7.51 -11.82 -5.03
N VAL A 3 -7.02 -10.73 -4.43
CA VAL A 3 -6.76 -9.47 -5.12
C VAL A 3 -5.69 -9.59 -6.22
N PRO A 4 -4.48 -10.16 -6.00
CA PRO A 4 -3.48 -10.30 -7.06
C PRO A 4 -3.95 -11.18 -8.23
N TYR A 5 -4.73 -12.22 -7.94
CA TYR A 5 -5.28 -13.10 -8.97
C TYR A 5 -6.26 -12.36 -9.89
N LEU A 6 -7.14 -11.55 -9.30
CA LEU A 6 -8.09 -10.72 -10.05
C LEU A 6 -7.37 -9.68 -10.92
N LEU A 7 -6.32 -9.04 -10.36
CA LEU A 7 -5.52 -8.06 -11.09
C LEU A 7 -4.80 -8.68 -12.31
N ASN A 8 -4.30 -9.90 -12.18
CA ASN A 8 -3.66 -10.61 -13.29
C ASN A 8 -4.64 -11.04 -14.39
N SER A 9 -5.94 -11.03 -14.11
CA SER A 9 -6.99 -11.38 -15.07
C SER A 9 -7.55 -10.15 -15.80
N LEU A 10 -7.11 -8.95 -15.43
CA LEU A 10 -7.50 -7.71 -16.10
C LEU A 10 -6.74 -7.54 -17.42
N LEU A 11 -7.36 -6.83 -18.36
CA LEU A 11 -6.72 -6.44 -19.60
C LEU A 11 -5.56 -5.49 -19.33
N ILE A 12 -4.62 -5.35 -20.28
CA ILE A 12 -3.51 -4.41 -20.13
C ILE A 12 -4.06 -2.98 -20.30
N ALA A 13 -4.30 -2.31 -19.17
CA ALA A 13 -4.77 -0.94 -19.11
C ALA A 13 -4.36 -0.26 -17.79
N ILE A 14 -4.66 1.03 -17.66
CA ILE A 14 -4.44 1.80 -16.42
C ILE A 14 -5.69 1.66 -15.55
N TYR A 15 -5.53 1.10 -14.36
CA TYR A 15 -6.61 0.93 -13.39
C TYR A 15 -6.37 1.77 -12.14
N TYR A 16 -7.45 2.36 -11.63
CA TYR A 16 -7.49 2.88 -10.27
C TYR A 16 -8.00 1.79 -9.33
N ILE A 17 -7.15 1.32 -8.42
CA ILE A 17 -7.51 0.24 -7.50
C ILE A 17 -7.84 0.82 -6.13
N TYR A 18 -9.08 0.60 -5.73
CA TYR A 18 -9.60 0.94 -4.42
C TYR A 18 -9.89 -0.32 -3.61
N LEU A 19 -9.19 -0.49 -2.50
CA LEU A 19 -9.34 -1.61 -1.58
C LEU A 19 -10.25 -1.20 -0.42
N ASN A 20 -11.38 -1.90 -0.29
CA ASN A 20 -12.27 -1.74 0.85
C ASN A 20 -11.64 -2.34 2.13
N ASN A 21 -12.23 -2.01 3.28
CA ASN A 21 -11.83 -2.38 4.64
C ASN A 21 -11.62 -3.89 4.91
N LEU A 22 -12.06 -4.76 4.01
CA LEU A 22 -11.78 -6.21 4.01
C LEU A 22 -10.35 -6.57 3.53
N PHE A 23 -9.70 -5.71 2.76
CA PHE A 23 -8.41 -5.97 2.10
C PHE A 23 -7.31 -5.03 2.58
N THR A 24 -7.28 -4.77 3.88
CA THR A 24 -6.48 -3.67 4.46
C THR A 24 -5.16 -4.10 5.04
N LEU A 25 -4.79 -5.36 4.87
CA LEU A 25 -3.56 -5.88 5.45
C LEU A 25 -2.38 -5.15 4.79
N PRO A 26 -1.44 -4.55 5.58
CA PRO A 26 -0.29 -3.84 5.02
C PRO A 26 0.55 -4.68 4.06
N GLN A 27 0.56 -6.01 4.27
CA GLN A 27 1.24 -6.97 3.40
C GLN A 27 0.68 -6.96 1.97
N LEU A 28 -0.63 -6.78 1.79
CA LEU A 28 -1.24 -6.67 0.46
C LEU A 28 -0.75 -5.41 -0.26
N PHE A 29 -0.74 -4.26 0.42
CA PHE A 29 -0.21 -3.02 -0.17
C PHE A 29 1.28 -3.12 -0.53
N LYS A 30 2.09 -3.78 0.31
CA LYS A 30 3.49 -4.06 -0.01
C LYS A 30 3.62 -4.93 -1.26
N HIS A 31 2.81 -5.98 -1.36
CA HIS A 31 2.81 -6.88 -2.51
C HIS A 31 2.39 -6.16 -3.81
N LEU A 32 1.33 -5.36 -3.76
CA LEU A 32 0.88 -4.55 -4.91
C LEU A 32 1.96 -3.56 -5.37
N ARG A 33 2.68 -2.94 -4.44
CA ARG A 33 3.80 -2.05 -4.78
C ARG A 33 4.95 -2.80 -5.48
N VAL A 34 5.27 -4.04 -5.09
CA VAL A 34 6.26 -4.87 -5.80
C VAL A 34 5.81 -5.18 -7.24
N MET A 35 4.50 -5.30 -7.46
CA MET A 35 3.91 -5.46 -8.79
C MET A 35 3.81 -4.15 -9.59
N ASN A 36 4.36 -3.03 -9.09
CA ASN A 36 4.19 -1.67 -9.65
C ASN A 36 2.73 -1.21 -9.76
N ILE A 37 1.88 -1.70 -8.85
CA ILE A 37 0.46 -1.35 -8.81
C ILE A 37 0.21 -0.32 -7.69
N ALA A 38 -0.33 0.83 -8.08
CA ALA A 38 -0.80 1.83 -7.14
C ALA A 38 -2.22 1.49 -6.65
N ALA A 39 -2.39 1.35 -5.34
CA ALA A 39 -3.68 1.10 -4.72
C ALA A 39 -3.93 2.04 -3.54
N THR A 40 -5.18 2.48 -3.41
CA THR A 40 -5.68 3.25 -2.26
C THR A 40 -6.70 2.42 -1.50
N GLY A 41 -6.96 2.73 -0.23
CA GLY A 41 -7.96 2.00 0.54
C GLY A 41 -8.15 2.55 1.93
N ILE A 42 -9.17 2.05 2.62
CA ILE A 42 -9.53 2.43 3.99
C ILE A 42 -9.12 1.31 4.93
N CYS A 43 -8.27 1.60 5.93
CA CYS A 43 -7.76 0.62 6.91
C CYS A 43 -8.53 0.69 8.24
N TYR A 44 -8.76 -0.47 8.89
CA TYR A 44 -9.19 -0.50 10.29
C TYR A 44 -8.11 0.07 11.22
N ILE A 45 -8.52 0.88 12.19
CA ILE A 45 -7.63 1.42 13.24
C ILE A 45 -6.92 0.30 14.00
N ALA A 46 -7.60 -0.83 14.22
CA ALA A 46 -7.09 -2.00 14.92
C ALA A 46 -5.85 -2.64 14.27
N LEU A 47 -5.59 -2.39 12.98
CA LEU A 47 -4.40 -2.89 12.30
C LEU A 47 -3.12 -2.14 12.68
N ARG A 48 -3.21 -1.12 13.54
CA ARG A 48 -2.08 -0.34 14.12
C ARG A 48 -1.12 0.30 13.11
N VAL A 49 -1.42 0.22 11.82
CA VAL A 49 -0.64 0.76 10.70
C VAL A 49 -0.50 2.28 10.79
N VAL A 50 -1.44 2.95 11.44
CA VAL A 50 -1.40 4.41 11.65
C VAL A 50 -0.10 4.83 12.34
N LYS A 51 0.35 4.09 13.36
CA LYS A 51 1.57 4.43 14.10
C LYS A 51 2.82 4.32 13.20
N ASP A 52 2.89 3.26 12.42
CA ASP A 52 3.99 3.02 11.48
C ASP A 52 3.98 4.04 10.33
N LEU A 53 2.80 4.40 9.81
CA LEU A 53 2.64 5.41 8.77
C LEU A 53 3.03 6.81 9.27
N VAL A 54 2.61 7.18 10.48
CA VAL A 54 3.00 8.46 11.10
C VAL A 54 4.50 8.49 11.35
N HIS A 55 5.08 7.37 11.83
CA HIS A 55 6.52 7.27 12.00
C HIS A 55 7.24 7.45 10.66
N LEU A 56 6.89 6.65 9.65
CA LEU A 56 7.46 6.75 8.29
C LEU A 56 7.33 8.14 7.68
N LYS A 57 6.18 8.83 7.88
CA LYS A 57 6.01 10.20 7.42
C LYS A 57 6.98 11.15 8.11
N LYS A 58 7.12 11.05 9.44
CA LYS A 58 8.08 11.86 10.20
C LYS A 58 9.54 11.57 9.82
N THR A 59 9.92 10.32 9.57
CA THR A 59 11.29 9.99 9.14
C THR A 59 11.55 10.38 7.69
N ARG A 60 10.54 10.30 6.81
CA ARG A 60 10.66 10.80 5.42
C ARG A 60 10.78 12.31 5.36
N GLU A 61 10.01 13.05 6.18
CA GLU A 61 10.10 14.51 6.30
C GLU A 61 11.45 14.97 6.86
N LYS A 62 12.13 14.12 7.65
CA LYS A 62 13.49 14.38 8.11
C LYS A 62 14.57 14.18 7.04
N GLY A 63 14.21 13.63 5.87
CA GLY A 63 15.15 13.30 4.80
C GLY A 63 16.18 12.23 5.23
N PRO A 64 16.83 11.53 4.29
CA PRO A 64 18.13 10.98 4.62
C PRO A 64 19.05 12.17 4.92
N ASN A 65 19.79 12.12 6.04
CA ASN A 65 21.11 12.74 6.05
C ASN A 65 21.94 12.02 4.98
N VAL A 66 21.76 12.41 3.72
CA VAL A 66 22.81 12.30 2.70
C VAL A 66 23.78 13.40 3.13
N ILE A 67 25.00 13.11 3.56
CA ILE A 67 26.22 12.82 2.77
C ILE A 67 27.30 12.37 3.80
N PRO A 68 28.37 11.63 3.44
CA PRO A 68 28.58 10.60 2.42
C PRO A 68 28.68 9.17 3.00
#